data_AF-A0A7X4H7B6-F1
#
_entry.id   AF-A0A7X4H7B6-F1
#
_cell.length_a   1.000
_cell.length_b   1.000
_cell.length_c   1.000
_cell.angle_alpha   90.00
_cell.angle_beta   90.00
_cell.angle_gamma   90.00
#
_symmetry.space_group_name_H-M   'P 1'
#
loop_
_entity.id
_entity.type
_entity.pdbx_description
1 polymer ?
#
loop_
_entity_poly.entity_id
_entity_poly.type
_entity_poly.pdbx_seq_one_letter_code
_entity_poly.pdbx_strand_id
1 'polypeptide(L)'
;MMKQLLDKLAQAMNQLDSLGQEEFVALVGEALEDYPDLGWELGPDPVDGKLLRLSLAVRNAPEFRERAAASGALPVRGEGWLIDIGVPPRNAPIYLEAQAGDEVLAIDGELLGWQLRAIDGMADLVVGVPPGPLRQLGQAELEELAEIFAMGELGELNMMDHVNSVSVEQIDGLSRDWPSLGTLRAAFADAFPSCAHAEWLRGSRS
;
A
#
# COMPACT_ATOMS: atom_id res chain seq x y z
N MET A 1 -24.38 2.85 10.06
CA MET A 1 -23.73 1.90 9.13
C MET A 1 -22.22 1.94 9.29
N MET A 2 -21.51 3.04 8.99
CA MET A 2 -20.03 3.14 9.19
C MET A 2 -19.58 2.81 10.62
N LYS A 3 -20.17 3.44 11.63
CA LYS A 3 -19.83 3.18 13.04
C LYS A 3 -19.98 1.70 13.41
N GLN A 4 -21.05 1.05 12.96
CA GLN A 4 -21.30 -0.36 13.24
C GLN A 4 -20.26 -1.27 12.60
N LEU A 5 -19.82 -0.97 11.37
CA LEU A 5 -18.69 -1.67 10.74
C LEU A 5 -17.43 -1.52 11.59
N LEU A 6 -17.06 -0.29 11.94
CA LEU A 6 -15.85 -0.01 12.72
C LEU A 6 -15.90 -0.65 14.12
N ASP A 7 -17.06 -0.65 14.77
CA ASP A 7 -17.27 -1.31 16.06
C ASP A 7 -17.07 -2.84 15.94
N LYS A 8 -17.61 -3.47 14.88
CA LYS A 8 -17.41 -4.91 14.60
C LYS A 8 -15.94 -5.23 14.32
N LEU A 9 -15.27 -4.44 13.48
CA LEU A 9 -13.86 -4.64 13.18
C LEU A 9 -12.98 -4.45 14.42
N ALA A 10 -13.24 -3.42 15.23
CA ALA A 10 -12.55 -3.20 16.50
C ALA A 10 -12.76 -4.36 17.47
N GLN A 11 -13.96 -4.94 17.51
CA GLN A 11 -14.24 -6.14 18.30
C GLN A 11 -13.41 -7.34 17.83
N ALA A 12 -13.29 -7.57 16.52
CA ALA A 12 -12.45 -8.64 15.97
C ALA A 12 -10.97 -8.41 16.31
N MET A 13 -10.47 -7.18 16.14
CA MET A 13 -9.07 -6.84 16.46
C MET A 13 -8.74 -7.02 17.95
N ASN A 14 -9.66 -6.68 18.85
CA ASN A 14 -9.49 -6.90 20.30
C ASN A 14 -9.44 -8.39 20.69
N GLN A 15 -9.91 -9.29 19.82
CA GLN A 15 -9.91 -10.73 20.06
C GLN A 15 -8.80 -11.46 19.32
N LEU A 16 -7.95 -10.74 18.58
CA LEU A 16 -6.97 -11.33 17.65
C LEU A 16 -6.06 -12.37 18.33
N ASP A 17 -5.59 -12.11 19.55
CA ASP A 17 -4.72 -13.04 20.30
C ASP A 17 -5.44 -14.32 20.77
N SER A 18 -6.77 -14.32 20.75
CA SER A 18 -7.61 -15.42 21.24
C SER A 18 -8.30 -16.23 20.13
N LEU A 19 -8.25 -15.74 18.89
CA LEU A 19 -8.94 -16.34 17.73
C LEU A 19 -7.97 -17.12 16.86
N GLY A 20 -8.46 -18.20 16.25
CA GLY A 20 -7.79 -18.81 15.10
C GLY A 20 -7.85 -17.88 13.88
N GLN A 21 -6.92 -18.07 12.93
CA GLN A 21 -6.89 -17.28 11.69
C GLN A 21 -8.21 -17.37 10.91
N GLU A 22 -8.78 -18.56 10.75
CA GLU A 22 -10.05 -18.76 10.04
C GLU A 22 -11.23 -18.06 10.74
N GLU A 23 -11.25 -18.09 12.08
CA GLU A 23 -12.27 -17.43 12.88
C GLU A 23 -12.18 -15.90 12.75
N PHE A 24 -10.97 -15.35 12.79
CA PHE A 24 -10.74 -13.92 12.56
C PHE A 24 -11.19 -13.50 11.16
N VAL A 25 -10.80 -14.26 10.13
CA VAL A 25 -11.22 -14.01 8.74
C VAL A 25 -12.74 -14.04 8.61
N ALA A 26 -13.41 -14.99 9.27
CA ALA A 26 -14.88 -15.06 9.28
C ALA A 26 -15.52 -13.83 9.93
N LEU A 27 -15.00 -13.36 11.07
CA LEU A 27 -15.50 -12.16 11.74
C LEU A 27 -15.31 -10.89 10.91
N VAL A 28 -14.15 -10.73 10.26
CA VAL A 28 -13.92 -9.62 9.34
C VAL A 28 -14.84 -9.72 8.12
N GLY A 29 -15.04 -10.92 7.58
CA GLY A 29 -16.00 -11.17 6.51
C GLY A 29 -17.44 -10.80 6.88
N GLU A 30 -17.91 -11.18 8.07
CA GLU A 30 -19.24 -10.81 8.60
C GLU A 30 -19.36 -9.30 8.83
N ALA A 31 -18.28 -8.63 9.24
CA ALA A 31 -18.28 -7.18 9.40
C ALA A 31 -18.43 -6.48 8.04
N LEU A 32 -17.80 -7.02 6.99
CA LEU A 32 -17.78 -6.45 5.63
C LEU A 32 -18.91 -6.94 4.72
N GLU A 33 -19.83 -7.77 5.20
CA GLU A 33 -20.93 -8.34 4.37
C GLU A 33 -21.76 -7.26 3.65
N ASP A 34 -22.02 -6.13 4.33
CA ASP A 34 -22.74 -4.98 3.76
C ASP A 34 -21.88 -4.11 2.81
N TYR A 35 -20.60 -4.45 2.64
CA TYR A 35 -19.59 -3.70 1.88
C TYR A 35 -18.75 -4.63 0.99
N PRO A 36 -19.36 -5.33 0.01
CA PRO A 36 -18.69 -6.36 -0.78
C PRO A 36 -17.54 -5.83 -1.65
N ASP A 37 -17.50 -4.53 -1.91
CA ASP A 37 -16.46 -3.88 -2.70
C ASP A 37 -15.22 -3.51 -1.87
N LEU A 38 -15.25 -3.70 -0.55
CA LEU A 38 -14.10 -3.48 0.32
C LEU A 38 -13.21 -4.72 0.38
N GLY A 39 -11.92 -4.51 0.12
CA GLY A 39 -10.87 -5.45 0.50
C GLY A 39 -10.31 -5.11 1.88
N TRP A 40 -9.46 -5.98 2.42
CA TRP A 40 -8.73 -5.70 3.64
C TRP A 40 -7.38 -6.44 3.68
N GLU A 41 -6.44 -5.83 4.39
CA GLU A 41 -5.13 -6.40 4.67
C GLU A 41 -4.83 -6.25 6.16
N LEU A 42 -4.29 -7.31 6.79
CA LEU A 42 -3.83 -7.28 8.17
C LEU A 42 -2.35 -7.62 8.22
N GLY A 43 -1.58 -6.80 8.94
CA GLY A 43 -0.19 -7.09 9.24
C GLY A 43 0.42 -6.04 10.14
N PRO A 44 1.74 -6.08 10.35
CA PRO A 44 2.44 -5.09 11.16
C PRO A 44 2.32 -3.68 10.58
N ASP A 45 2.31 -2.67 11.44
CA ASP A 45 2.39 -1.29 11.01
C ASP A 45 3.76 -1.04 10.35
N PRO A 46 3.77 -0.36 9.19
CA PRO A 46 4.99 -0.12 8.43
C PRO A 46 6.05 0.77 9.09
N VAL A 47 5.75 1.45 10.21
CA VAL A 47 6.76 2.14 11.04
C VAL A 47 6.92 1.52 12.41
N ASP A 48 5.84 1.11 13.05
CA ASP A 48 5.89 0.44 14.35
C ASP A 48 5.57 -1.05 14.21
N GLY A 49 6.60 -1.87 14.02
CA GLY A 49 6.42 -3.32 13.90
C GLY A 49 5.81 -4.02 15.13
N LYS A 50 5.58 -3.31 16.26
CA LYS A 50 4.86 -3.82 17.44
C LYS A 50 3.35 -3.56 17.37
N LEU A 51 2.91 -2.69 16.46
CA LEU A 51 1.53 -2.33 16.24
C LEU A 51 0.99 -3.14 15.07
N LEU A 52 -0.21 -3.70 15.19
CA LEU A 52 -0.90 -4.34 14.07
C LEU A 52 -1.84 -3.36 13.37
N ARG A 53 -1.89 -3.41 12.05
CA ARG A 53 -2.70 -2.55 11.21
C ARG A 53 -3.64 -3.41 10.36
N LEU A 54 -4.94 -3.16 10.52
CA LEU A 54 -5.97 -3.58 9.58
C LEU A 54 -6.24 -2.42 8.63
N SER A 55 -5.83 -2.55 7.37
CA SER A 55 -6.10 -1.54 6.34
C SER A 55 -7.25 -1.98 5.45
N LEU A 56 -8.26 -1.14 5.31
CA LEU A 56 -9.35 -1.34 4.35
C LEU A 56 -8.91 -0.86 2.97
N ALA A 57 -9.11 -1.70 1.95
CA ALA A 57 -8.92 -1.36 0.55
C ALA A 57 -10.23 -0.84 -0.04
N VAL A 58 -10.20 0.37 -0.59
CA VAL A 58 -11.37 1.16 -1.00
C VAL A 58 -11.36 1.53 -2.48
N ARG A 59 -10.41 1.04 -3.30
CA ARG A 59 -10.32 1.32 -4.74
C ARG A 59 -11.62 1.04 -5.47
N ASN A 60 -12.31 -0.04 -5.09
CA ASN A 60 -13.58 -0.43 -5.70
C ASN A 60 -14.82 0.15 -4.96
N ALA A 61 -14.62 0.92 -3.89
CA ALA A 61 -15.69 1.43 -3.03
C ALA A 61 -15.62 2.97 -2.84
N PRO A 62 -15.71 3.77 -3.91
CA PRO A 62 -15.53 5.23 -3.83
C PRO A 62 -16.53 5.92 -2.89
N GLU A 63 -17.80 5.48 -2.89
CA GLU A 63 -18.80 6.05 -1.96
C GLU A 63 -18.45 5.76 -0.49
N PHE A 64 -17.88 4.59 -0.19
CA PHE A 64 -17.44 4.28 1.16
C PHE A 64 -16.29 5.19 1.57
N ARG A 65 -15.31 5.36 0.67
CA ARG A 65 -14.16 6.25 0.87
C ARG A 65 -14.61 7.68 1.20
N GLU A 66 -15.53 8.24 0.42
CA GLU A 66 -16.07 9.60 0.66
C GLU A 66 -16.74 9.72 2.03
N ARG A 67 -17.57 8.74 2.40
CA ARG A 67 -18.24 8.72 3.71
C ARG A 67 -17.22 8.57 4.85
N ALA A 68 -16.21 7.75 4.68
CA ALA A 68 -15.15 7.56 5.67
C ALA A 68 -14.38 8.87 5.89
N ALA A 69 -13.94 9.52 4.81
CA ALA A 69 -13.27 10.82 4.87
C ALA A 69 -14.13 11.90 5.54
N ALA A 70 -15.42 11.99 5.18
CA ALA A 70 -16.34 12.96 5.77
C ALA A 70 -16.64 12.68 7.26
N SER A 71 -16.54 11.43 7.70
CA SER A 71 -16.87 11.05 9.07
C SER A 71 -15.78 11.42 10.10
N GLY A 72 -14.52 11.49 9.67
CA GLY A 72 -13.37 11.61 10.59
C GLY A 72 -13.26 10.46 11.60
N ALA A 73 -13.92 9.33 11.35
CA ALA A 73 -13.97 8.20 12.27
C ALA A 73 -12.73 7.29 12.21
N LEU A 74 -11.90 7.47 11.18
CA LEU A 74 -10.66 6.73 10.97
C LEU A 74 -9.45 7.66 11.10
N PRO A 75 -8.31 7.17 11.61
CA PRO A 75 -8.08 5.79 12.05
C PRO A 75 -8.73 5.47 13.40
N VAL A 76 -9.16 4.22 13.60
CA VAL A 76 -9.59 3.68 14.90
C VAL A 76 -8.39 3.03 15.58
N ARG A 77 -8.21 3.28 16.89
CA ARG A 77 -7.06 2.76 17.65
C ARG A 77 -7.53 1.91 18.82
N GLY A 78 -6.82 0.80 19.05
CA GLY A 78 -6.94 -0.03 20.25
C GLY A 78 -5.57 -0.31 20.87
N GLU A 79 -5.54 -1.21 21.84
CA GLU A 79 -4.30 -1.65 22.47
C GLU A 79 -3.53 -2.56 21.51
N GLY A 80 -2.37 -2.10 21.02
CA GLY A 80 -1.52 -2.88 20.11
C GLY A 80 -2.03 -3.00 18.67
N TRP A 81 -3.12 -2.32 18.30
CA TRP A 81 -3.62 -2.33 16.93
C TRP A 81 -4.29 -1.00 16.47
N LEU A 82 -4.44 -0.85 15.15
CA LEU A 82 -5.21 0.22 14.51
C LEU A 82 -5.99 -0.27 13.29
N ILE A 83 -7.06 0.44 12.93
CA ILE A 83 -7.83 0.25 11.69
C ILE A 83 -7.77 1.55 10.89
N ASP A 84 -7.46 1.47 9.60
CA ASP A 84 -7.29 2.61 8.70
C ASP A 84 -7.70 2.27 7.25
N ILE A 85 -7.54 3.20 6.32
CA ILE A 85 -7.81 3.02 4.89
C ILE A 85 -6.55 3.23 4.06
N GLY A 86 -6.29 2.30 3.13
CA GLY A 86 -5.31 2.44 2.06
C GLY A 86 -3.85 2.67 2.48
N VAL A 87 -3.49 2.34 3.72
CA VAL A 87 -2.10 2.33 4.21
C VAL A 87 -1.66 0.87 4.36
N PRO A 88 -0.83 0.34 3.46
CA PRO A 88 -0.52 -1.09 3.42
C PRO A 88 0.28 -1.53 4.65
N PRO A 89 -0.14 -2.57 5.38
CA PRO A 89 0.65 -3.14 6.48
C PRO A 89 1.91 -3.85 5.96
N ARG A 90 3.05 -3.73 6.65
CA ARG A 90 4.30 -4.46 6.34
C ARG A 90 5.34 -4.32 7.46
N ASN A 91 6.22 -5.32 7.64
CA ASN A 91 7.45 -5.19 8.45
C ASN A 91 8.72 -5.71 7.75
N ALA A 92 8.62 -6.00 6.44
CA ALA A 92 9.68 -6.59 5.64
C ALA A 92 9.86 -5.82 4.32
N PRO A 93 11.03 -5.93 3.65
CA PRO A 93 11.23 -5.43 2.30
C PRO A 93 10.19 -6.02 1.32
N ILE A 94 9.78 -5.24 0.32
CA ILE A 94 8.83 -5.73 -0.68
C ILE A 94 9.54 -6.65 -1.65
N TYR A 95 8.96 -7.83 -1.77
CA TYR A 95 9.37 -8.88 -2.65
C TYR A 95 8.16 -9.32 -3.48
N LEU A 96 8.33 -9.41 -4.79
CA LEU A 96 7.34 -9.99 -5.70
C LEU A 96 7.92 -11.23 -6.37
N GLU A 97 7.05 -12.21 -6.61
CA GLU A 97 7.36 -13.33 -7.49
C GLU A 97 6.66 -13.11 -8.82
N ALA A 98 7.41 -13.17 -9.91
CA ALA A 98 6.86 -13.09 -11.26
C ALA A 98 7.30 -14.30 -12.08
N GLN A 99 6.37 -14.90 -12.81
CA GLN A 99 6.70 -15.94 -13.77
C GLN A 99 7.30 -15.28 -15.03
N ALA A 100 8.55 -15.61 -15.36
CA ALA A 100 9.20 -15.20 -16.60
C ALA A 100 9.58 -16.44 -17.41
N GLY A 101 8.75 -16.77 -18.40
CA GLY A 101 8.90 -18.03 -19.15
C GLY A 101 8.67 -19.23 -18.22
N ASP A 102 9.67 -20.11 -18.10
CA ASP A 102 9.62 -21.30 -17.22
C ASP A 102 10.19 -21.05 -15.81
N GLU A 103 10.67 -19.83 -15.52
CA GLU A 103 11.31 -19.47 -14.24
C GLU A 103 10.39 -18.60 -13.37
N VAL A 104 10.41 -18.82 -12.06
CA VAL A 104 9.84 -17.88 -11.08
C VAL A 104 10.95 -16.94 -10.62
N LEU A 105 10.80 -15.66 -10.92
CA LEU A 105 11.73 -14.62 -10.57
C LEU A 105 11.38 -14.01 -9.23
N ALA A 106 12.40 -13.97 -8.40
CA ALA A 106 12.46 -13.31 -7.13
C ALA A 106 12.80 -11.82 -7.33
N ILE A 107 11.84 -10.90 -7.17
CA ILE A 107 12.01 -9.48 -7.46
C ILE A 107 12.06 -8.66 -6.19
N ASP A 108 13.21 -8.05 -5.92
CA ASP A 108 13.38 -7.05 -4.86
C ASP A 108 13.19 -5.65 -5.45
N GLY A 109 12.23 -4.89 -4.92
CA GLY A 109 11.92 -3.53 -5.38
C GLY A 109 13.06 -2.53 -5.17
N GLU A 110 14.00 -2.80 -4.26
CA GLU A 110 15.21 -2.00 -4.07
C GLU A 110 16.24 -2.17 -5.20
N LEU A 111 16.09 -3.20 -6.04
CA LEU A 111 16.90 -3.42 -7.23
C LEU A 111 16.34 -2.68 -8.47
N LEU A 112 15.22 -1.97 -8.32
CA LEU A 112 14.61 -1.15 -9.37
C LEU A 112 14.94 0.33 -9.15
N GLY A 113 15.04 1.08 -10.25
CA GLY A 113 15.21 2.52 -10.23
C GLY A 113 13.85 3.22 -10.15
N TRP A 114 13.74 4.30 -9.39
CA TRP A 114 12.47 4.98 -9.16
C TRP A 114 12.58 6.47 -9.42
N GLN A 115 11.77 6.98 -10.35
CA GLN A 115 11.60 8.41 -10.55
C GLN A 115 10.19 8.84 -10.18
N LEU A 116 10.12 10.01 -9.57
CA LEU A 116 8.88 10.72 -9.29
C LEU A 116 8.91 12.04 -10.05
N ARG A 117 7.99 12.19 -11.00
CA ARG A 117 7.83 13.40 -11.82
C ARG A 117 6.55 14.08 -11.37
N ALA A 118 6.63 14.95 -10.36
CA ALA A 118 5.48 15.65 -9.81
C ALA A 118 5.18 16.96 -10.55
N ILE A 119 3.95 17.09 -11.04
CA ILE A 119 3.41 18.26 -11.73
C ILE A 119 1.96 18.46 -11.28
N ASP A 120 1.58 19.71 -10.97
CA ASP A 120 0.21 20.12 -10.69
C ASP A 120 -0.53 19.28 -9.63
N GLY A 121 0.18 18.85 -8.58
CA GLY A 121 -0.41 18.07 -7.48
C GLY A 121 -0.62 16.59 -7.77
N MET A 122 -0.14 16.11 -8.91
CA MET A 122 -0.08 14.71 -9.30
C MET A 122 1.38 14.30 -9.58
N ALA A 123 1.65 13.00 -9.59
CA ALA A 123 2.94 12.43 -9.95
C ALA A 123 2.77 11.37 -11.05
N ASP A 124 3.69 11.41 -12.02
CA ASP A 124 3.98 10.26 -12.86
C ASP A 124 5.15 9.50 -12.23
N LEU A 125 4.92 8.22 -11.95
CA LEU A 125 5.93 7.31 -11.42
C LEU A 125 6.56 6.55 -12.58
N VAL A 126 7.89 6.53 -12.61
CA VAL A 126 8.64 5.78 -13.62
C VAL A 126 9.59 4.81 -12.95
N VAL A 127 9.45 3.54 -13.31
CA VAL A 127 10.26 2.45 -12.78
C VAL A 127 11.29 2.02 -13.81
N GLY A 128 12.55 2.27 -13.48
CA GLY A 128 13.69 1.87 -14.27
C GLY A 128 14.06 0.42 -14.00
N VAL A 129 14.05 -0.41 -15.04
CA VAL A 129 14.39 -1.84 -14.99
C VAL A 129 15.85 -2.05 -15.44
N PRO A 130 16.79 -2.40 -14.52
CA PRO A 130 18.18 -2.68 -14.88
C PRO A 130 18.33 -3.92 -15.77
N PRO A 131 19.52 -4.17 -16.34
CA PRO A 131 19.78 -5.40 -17.09
C PRO A 131 19.61 -6.63 -16.18
N GLY A 132 18.82 -7.60 -16.63
CA GLY A 132 18.56 -8.82 -15.87
C GLY A 132 17.35 -9.60 -16.38
N PRO A 133 16.97 -10.69 -15.69
CA PRO A 133 15.88 -11.59 -16.09
C PRO A 133 14.53 -10.88 -16.25
N LEU A 134 14.28 -9.82 -15.48
CA LEU A 134 13.05 -9.02 -15.57
C LEU A 134 12.80 -8.44 -16.96
N ARG A 135 13.85 -8.14 -17.73
CA ARG A 135 13.69 -7.59 -19.09
C ARG A 135 13.13 -8.59 -20.10
N GLN A 136 12.99 -9.86 -19.72
CA GLN A 136 12.34 -10.87 -20.54
C GLN A 136 10.81 -10.74 -20.50
N LEU A 137 10.27 -10.05 -19.48
CA LEU A 137 8.86 -9.74 -19.38
C LEU A 137 8.45 -8.70 -20.43
N GLY A 138 7.20 -8.78 -20.87
CA GLY A 138 6.58 -7.79 -21.73
C GLY A 138 6.36 -6.45 -21.03
N GLN A 139 6.19 -5.38 -21.81
CA GLN A 139 5.94 -4.03 -21.28
C GLN A 139 4.76 -4.00 -20.31
N ALA A 140 3.63 -4.62 -20.67
CA ALA A 140 2.43 -4.63 -19.84
C ALA A 140 2.64 -5.37 -18.50
N GLU A 141 3.38 -6.48 -18.50
CA GLU A 141 3.70 -7.24 -17.29
C GLU A 141 4.61 -6.42 -16.36
N LEU A 142 5.58 -5.69 -16.93
CA LEU A 142 6.44 -4.79 -16.17
C LEU A 142 5.67 -3.61 -15.59
N GLU A 143 4.74 -3.03 -16.33
CA GLU A 143 3.87 -1.95 -15.85
C GLU A 143 2.95 -2.43 -14.72
N GLU A 144 2.36 -3.62 -14.85
CA GLU A 144 1.57 -4.24 -13.78
C GLU A 144 2.43 -4.47 -12.52
N LEU A 145 3.65 -5.02 -12.66
CA LEU A 145 4.57 -5.18 -11.54
C LEU A 145 4.92 -3.85 -10.88
N ALA A 146 5.17 -2.82 -11.69
CA ALA A 146 5.48 -1.47 -11.22
C ALA A 146 4.29 -0.87 -10.44
N GLU A 147 3.06 -1.06 -10.90
CA GLU A 147 1.85 -0.63 -10.19
C GLU A 147 1.68 -1.35 -8.85
N ILE A 148 1.93 -2.66 -8.82
CA ILE A 148 1.86 -3.46 -7.58
C ILE A 148 2.90 -2.95 -6.57
N PHE A 149 4.14 -2.73 -7.01
CA PHE A 149 5.17 -2.15 -6.15
C PHE A 149 4.74 -0.76 -5.65
N ALA A 150 4.37 0.16 -6.54
CA ALA A 150 3.98 1.51 -6.15
C ALA A 150 2.79 1.52 -5.17
N MET A 151 1.78 0.67 -5.39
CA MET A 151 0.64 0.51 -4.49
C MET A 151 1.04 -0.07 -3.13
N GLY A 152 1.84 -1.15 -3.12
CA GLY A 152 2.35 -1.74 -1.89
C GLY A 152 3.24 -0.78 -1.11
N GLU A 153 3.82 0.22 -1.79
CA GLU A 153 4.79 1.16 -1.24
C GLU A 153 4.18 2.44 -0.70
N LEU A 154 3.43 3.12 -1.56
CA LEU A 154 2.81 4.40 -1.29
C LEU A 154 1.44 4.23 -0.66
N GLY A 155 0.76 3.12 -0.92
CA GLY A 155 -0.59 2.84 -0.45
C GLY A 155 -1.67 3.32 -1.41
N GLU A 156 -2.80 2.63 -1.37
CA GLU A 156 -3.90 2.76 -2.32
C GLU A 156 -4.45 4.19 -2.41
N LEU A 157 -4.68 4.87 -1.27
CA LEU A 157 -5.20 6.24 -1.28
C LEU A 157 -4.25 7.21 -2.00
N ASN A 158 -2.94 7.06 -1.76
CA ASN A 158 -1.94 7.91 -2.38
C ASN A 158 -1.86 7.66 -3.88
N MET A 159 -1.99 6.39 -4.30
CA MET A 159 -2.10 6.04 -5.72
C MET A 159 -3.33 6.68 -6.38
N MET A 160 -4.48 6.71 -5.70
CA MET A 160 -5.70 7.30 -6.25
C MET A 160 -5.65 8.84 -6.32
N ASP A 161 -5.03 9.48 -5.33
CA ASP A 161 -5.17 10.93 -5.13
C ASP A 161 -4.03 11.76 -5.73
N HIS A 162 -2.88 11.13 -5.93
CA HIS A 162 -1.65 11.82 -6.25
C HIS A 162 -0.84 11.14 -7.36
N VAL A 163 -1.27 9.99 -7.87
CA VAL A 163 -0.55 9.31 -8.97
C VAL A 163 -1.42 9.31 -10.23
N ASN A 164 -0.87 9.88 -11.30
CA ASN A 164 -1.54 9.95 -12.60
C ASN A 164 -1.18 8.75 -13.49
N SER A 165 0.07 8.30 -13.44
CA SER A 165 0.52 7.13 -14.19
C SER A 165 1.66 6.40 -13.51
N VAL A 166 1.77 5.11 -13.80
CA VAL A 166 2.94 4.28 -13.52
C VAL A 166 3.43 3.72 -14.84
N SER A 167 4.72 3.89 -15.12
CA SER A 167 5.32 3.43 -16.37
C SER A 167 6.69 2.83 -16.11
N VAL A 168 7.20 2.08 -17.10
CA VAL A 168 8.51 1.43 -16.99
C VAL A 168 9.44 1.84 -18.12
N GLU A 169 10.72 2.00 -17.78
CA GLU A 169 11.81 2.28 -18.71
C GLU A 169 12.95 1.27 -18.48
N GLN A 170 13.66 0.87 -19.53
CA GLN A 170 14.89 0.09 -19.36
C GLN A 170 16.07 1.03 -19.09
N ILE A 171 16.85 0.74 -18.05
CA ILE A 171 17.96 1.62 -17.60
C ILE A 171 19.28 0.85 -17.52
N ASP A 172 20.43 1.47 -17.73
CA ASP A 172 21.70 0.73 -17.66
C ASP A 172 22.02 0.21 -16.24
N GLY A 173 21.47 0.86 -15.21
CA GLY A 173 21.57 0.46 -13.81
C GLY A 173 21.11 1.57 -12.87
N LEU A 174 21.06 1.27 -11.57
CA LEU A 174 20.75 2.27 -10.55
C LEU A 174 21.78 3.39 -10.55
N SER A 175 21.30 4.61 -10.33
CA SER A 175 22.15 5.80 -10.34
C SER A 175 21.52 6.89 -9.47
N ARG A 176 22.15 8.06 -9.44
CA ARG A 176 21.55 9.23 -8.79
C ARG A 176 20.22 9.64 -9.45
N ASP A 177 20.13 9.46 -10.77
CA ASP A 177 18.93 9.78 -11.55
C ASP A 177 17.90 8.64 -11.51
N TRP A 178 18.32 7.45 -11.09
CA TRP A 178 17.49 6.26 -10.89
C TRP A 178 17.71 5.69 -9.48
N PRO A 179 17.23 6.39 -8.44
CA PRO A 179 17.44 6.00 -7.05
C PRO A 179 16.61 4.76 -6.69
N SER A 180 16.94 4.11 -5.58
CA SER A 180 16.20 2.94 -5.09
C SER A 180 14.84 3.32 -4.48
N LEU A 181 14.04 2.31 -4.15
CA LEU A 181 12.68 2.43 -3.66
C LEU A 181 12.56 3.21 -2.34
N GLY A 182 13.51 3.05 -1.43
CA GLY A 182 13.56 3.86 -0.20
C GLY A 182 13.58 5.37 -0.45
N THR A 183 14.14 5.81 -1.58
CA THR A 183 14.18 7.25 -1.95
C THR A 183 12.84 7.74 -2.47
N LEU A 184 12.07 6.89 -3.17
CA LEU A 184 10.73 7.22 -3.66
C LEU A 184 9.81 7.65 -2.51
N ARG A 185 9.79 6.87 -1.41
CA ARG A 185 8.92 7.15 -0.25
C ARG A 185 9.14 8.56 0.30
N ALA A 186 10.42 8.90 0.53
CA ALA A 186 10.80 10.21 1.05
C ALA A 186 10.43 11.31 0.05
N ALA A 187 10.78 11.14 -1.23
CA ALA A 187 10.47 12.11 -2.28
C ALA A 187 8.95 12.32 -2.44
N PHE A 188 8.15 11.26 -2.34
CA PHE A 188 6.69 11.34 -2.42
C PHE A 188 6.09 12.09 -1.24
N ALA A 189 6.56 11.81 -0.02
CA ALA A 189 6.09 12.52 1.18
C ALA A 189 6.48 14.01 1.16
N ASP A 190 7.64 14.34 0.60
CA ASP A 190 8.10 15.72 0.43
C ASP A 190 7.30 16.46 -0.66
N ALA A 191 6.97 15.78 -1.76
CA ALA A 191 6.18 16.35 -2.86
C ALA A 191 4.70 16.56 -2.47
N PHE A 192 4.15 15.65 -1.66
CA PHE A 192 2.75 15.66 -1.23
C PHE A 192 2.65 15.69 0.30
N PRO A 193 2.98 16.80 0.96
CA PRO A 193 3.07 16.84 2.41
C PRO A 193 1.73 16.60 3.11
N SER A 194 0.59 16.76 2.44
CA SER A 194 -0.74 16.47 2.99
C SER A 194 -1.30 15.11 2.62
N CYS A 195 -0.54 14.24 1.93
CA CYS A 195 -1.03 12.92 1.55
C CYS A 195 -1.09 11.98 2.75
N ALA A 196 -1.89 10.91 2.64
CA ALA A 196 -2.03 9.90 3.69
C ALA A 196 -0.68 9.27 4.06
N HIS A 197 0.22 9.08 3.09
CA HIS A 197 1.57 8.59 3.33
C HIS A 197 2.42 9.56 4.18
N ALA A 198 2.36 10.86 3.88
CA ALA A 198 3.13 11.87 4.60
C ALA A 198 2.59 12.08 6.03
N GLU A 199 1.28 12.05 6.21
CA GLU A 199 0.64 12.06 7.55
C GLU A 199 1.04 10.84 8.36
N TRP A 200 1.02 9.65 7.74
CA TRP A 200 1.49 8.40 8.33
C TRP A 200 2.97 8.49 8.79
N LEU A 201 3.87 8.99 7.95
CA LEU A 201 5.29 9.16 8.31
C LEU A 201 5.53 10.21 9.41
N ARG A 202 4.65 11.20 9.56
CA ARG A 202 4.76 12.19 10.64
C ARG A 202 4.30 11.64 11.99
N GLY A 203 3.20 10.91 12.01
CA GLY A 203 2.62 10.33 13.22
C GLY A 203 3.50 9.26 13.88
N SER A 204 4.53 8.78 13.20
CA SER A 204 5.51 7.82 13.72
C SER A 204 6.78 8.46 14.31
N ARG A 205 6.97 9.78 14.12
CA ARG A 205 8.08 10.54 14.70
C ARG A 205 7.71 11.25 16.01
N SER A 206 6.45 11.21 16.40
CA SER A 206 5.87 11.77 17.63
C SER A 206 5.66 10.69 18.68
#